data_AF-A0A2V6LC53-F1
#
_entry.id   AF-A0A2V6LC53-F1
#
_cell.length_a   1.000
_cell.length_b   1.000
_cell.length_c   1.000
_cell.angle_alpha   90.00
_cell.angle_beta   90.00
_cell.angle_gamma   90.00
#
_symmetry.space_group_name_H-M   'P 1'
#
loop_
_entity.id
_entity.type
_entity.pdbx_description
1 polymer ?
#
loop_
_entity_poly.entity_id
_entity_poly.type
_entity_poly.pdbx_seq_one_letter_code
_entity_poly.pdbx_strand_id
1 'polypeptide(L)'
;LSNECINNCRYCGFSRDNPILRVTLDVDEVTAEGRHLAQQGFRQILLVAGEHPKFVSRDYLAECVRALEQDFSSISIEVGPMETRDYEPVVTAGADGLVVYQETYNRAGYAEMHTAGPKRDFNFRLDCAERGYRAGFRRLGIGVLFGLSPWQQEAIALAAHLEYLLKHCWQAQVSVAGGFRPLFSLTDRELAQLVSALRITFPQVGIVLSTRERSSFRDSLVYLGVTMMSAGSHTEPGGYTRQGRRHLHRTVRGRIVAPDFQDGEDRIATGQFEISDERSPAEIADALRRRGFEPVWKDWDQALCGA
;
A
#
# COMPACT_ATOMS: atom_id res chain seq x y z
N LEU A 1 6.65 -2.08 7.16
CA LEU A 1 8.08 -1.75 7.40
C LEU A 1 8.27 -0.71 8.49
N SER A 2 7.67 0.47 8.36
CA SER A 2 7.86 1.58 9.31
C SER A 2 6.61 2.45 9.37
N ASN A 3 6.29 2.95 10.55
CA ASN A 3 5.28 4.00 10.72
C ASN A 3 5.90 5.37 11.09
N GLU A 4 7.20 5.54 10.84
CA GLU A 4 7.86 6.84 10.88
C GLU A 4 7.43 7.72 9.70
N CYS A 5 7.06 8.97 9.98
CA CYS A 5 6.63 9.88 8.93
C CYS A 5 6.92 11.33 9.29
N ILE A 6 7.45 12.11 8.33
CA ILE A 6 7.71 13.54 8.49
C ILE A 6 6.57 14.42 7.98
N ASN A 7 5.54 13.84 7.35
CA ASN A 7 4.40 14.57 6.81
C ASN A 7 3.29 14.75 7.83
N ASN A 8 2.54 15.84 7.66
CA ASN A 8 1.28 16.06 8.35
C ASN A 8 0.12 15.88 7.37
N CYS A 9 -0.54 14.71 7.44
CA CYS A 9 -1.73 14.41 6.65
C CYS A 9 -2.93 14.31 7.59
N ARG A 10 -3.97 15.12 7.36
CA ARG A 10 -5.13 15.23 8.29
C ARG A 10 -5.90 13.92 8.50
N TYR A 11 -5.85 13.02 7.53
CA TYR A 11 -6.57 11.75 7.53
C TYR A 11 -5.75 10.55 8.02
N CYS A 12 -4.43 10.70 8.19
CA CYS A 12 -3.52 9.56 8.35
C CYS A 12 -3.17 9.31 9.82
N GLY A 13 -3.32 8.07 10.29
CA GLY A 13 -2.90 7.64 11.63
C GLY A 13 -1.41 7.87 11.90
N PHE A 14 -0.57 7.79 10.87
CA PHE A 14 0.89 7.96 10.99
C PHE A 14 1.38 9.40 10.88
N SER A 15 0.48 10.37 10.72
CA SER A 15 0.82 11.81 10.66
C SER A 15 1.83 12.18 11.75
N ARG A 16 2.87 12.95 11.41
CA ARG A 16 4.04 13.23 12.26
C ARG A 16 3.66 13.68 13.67
N ASP A 17 2.65 14.53 13.76
CA ASP A 17 2.24 15.18 15.01
C ASP A 17 1.30 14.29 15.87
N ASN A 18 0.86 13.14 15.35
CA ASN A 18 0.08 12.19 16.14
C ASN A 18 0.97 11.51 17.20
N PRO A 19 0.55 11.47 18.48
CA PRO A 19 1.33 10.91 19.59
C PRO A 19 1.23 9.38 19.65
N ILE A 20 1.53 8.72 18.54
CA ILE A 20 1.47 7.26 18.36
C ILE A 20 2.78 6.58 18.76
N LEU A 21 2.72 5.26 18.87
CA LEU A 21 3.89 4.42 19.00
C LEU A 21 4.49 4.15 17.64
N ARG A 22 5.78 4.48 17.51
CA ARG A 22 6.51 4.37 16.27
C ARG A 22 7.62 3.34 16.34
N VAL A 23 7.86 2.72 15.19
CA VAL A 23 8.94 1.77 14.98
C VAL A 23 9.27 1.71 13.49
N THR A 24 10.54 1.46 13.22
CA THR A 24 11.04 0.95 11.95
C THR A 24 11.63 -0.42 12.24
N LEU A 25 11.15 -1.45 11.56
CA LEU A 25 11.70 -2.79 11.70
C LEU A 25 13.13 -2.81 11.15
N ASP A 26 14.02 -3.59 11.75
CA ASP A 26 15.28 -3.93 11.11
C ASP A 26 15.12 -5.01 10.03
N VAL A 27 16.16 -5.29 9.25
CA VAL A 27 16.09 -6.23 8.12
C VAL A 27 15.80 -7.66 8.58
N ASP A 28 16.29 -8.07 9.75
CA ASP A 28 16.04 -9.41 10.29
C ASP A 28 14.59 -9.55 10.75
N GLU A 29 14.05 -8.51 11.39
CA GLU A 29 12.64 -8.40 11.75
C GLU A 29 11.73 -8.42 10.52
N VAL A 30 12.09 -7.70 9.45
CA VAL A 30 11.38 -7.72 8.16
C VAL A 30 11.41 -9.13 7.56
N THR A 31 12.55 -9.81 7.62
CA THR A 31 12.69 -11.19 7.13
C THR A 31 11.81 -12.16 7.91
N ALA A 32 11.68 -12.00 9.23
CA ALA A 32 10.80 -12.81 10.06
C ALA A 32 9.32 -12.64 9.67
N GLU A 33 8.86 -11.39 9.49
CA GLU A 33 7.50 -11.08 9.00
C GLU A 33 7.25 -11.68 7.60
N GLY A 34 8.21 -11.48 6.69
CA GLY A 34 8.11 -11.98 5.32
C GLY A 34 8.03 -13.51 5.25
N ARG A 35 8.90 -14.22 5.98
CA ARG A 35 8.88 -15.69 6.03
C ARG A 35 7.59 -16.24 6.61
N HIS A 36 7.01 -15.57 7.62
CA HIS A 36 5.71 -15.95 8.15
C HIS A 36 4.63 -15.89 7.07
N LEU A 37 4.58 -14.81 6.29
CA LEU A 37 3.64 -14.67 5.18
C LEU A 37 3.90 -15.69 4.05
N ALA A 38 5.17 -15.94 3.72
CA ALA A 38 5.52 -16.94 2.71
C ALA A 38 5.08 -18.36 3.12
N GLN A 39 5.18 -18.70 4.41
CA GLN A 39 4.69 -19.97 4.96
C GLN A 39 3.16 -20.11 4.90
N GLN A 40 2.42 -19.00 4.93
CA GLN A 40 0.97 -18.98 4.70
C GLN A 40 0.59 -19.12 3.23
N GLY A 41 1.56 -19.14 2.33
CA GLY A 41 1.36 -19.35 0.89
C GLY A 41 1.44 -18.09 0.03
N PHE A 42 1.60 -16.90 0.63
CA PHE A 42 1.77 -15.67 -0.15
C PHE A 42 3.05 -15.71 -0.98
N ARG A 43 2.96 -15.30 -2.25
CA ARG A 43 4.13 -15.09 -3.14
C ARG A 43 4.17 -13.69 -3.73
N GLN A 44 3.23 -12.83 -3.37
CA GLN A 44 3.25 -11.41 -3.63
C GLN A 44 3.20 -10.66 -2.31
N ILE A 45 4.04 -9.64 -2.15
CA ILE A 45 4.08 -8.80 -0.95
C ILE A 45 4.17 -7.32 -1.33
N LEU A 46 3.47 -6.49 -0.56
CA LEU A 46 3.55 -5.04 -0.64
C LEU A 46 4.25 -4.50 0.62
N LEU A 47 5.44 -3.93 0.44
CA LEU A 47 6.21 -3.31 1.51
C LEU A 47 5.75 -1.86 1.70
N VAL A 48 5.04 -1.61 2.79
CA VAL A 48 4.49 -0.29 3.11
C VAL A 48 5.31 0.38 4.21
N ALA A 49 5.62 1.66 4.02
CA ALA A 49 6.26 2.49 5.03
C ALA A 49 5.80 3.95 4.97
N GLY A 50 5.85 4.65 6.11
CA GLY A 50 5.73 6.11 6.13
C GLY A 50 6.92 6.79 5.42
N GLU A 51 6.78 8.09 5.16
CA GLU A 51 7.81 8.86 4.46
C GLU A 51 8.74 9.51 5.49
N HIS A 52 9.93 8.93 5.68
CA HIS A 52 10.95 9.48 6.56
C HIS A 52 12.36 9.19 6.02
N PRO A 53 13.14 10.18 5.53
CA PRO A 53 14.38 9.94 4.78
C PRO A 53 15.48 9.25 5.60
N LYS A 54 15.49 9.45 6.92
CA LYS A 54 16.45 8.78 7.82
C LYS A 54 16.14 7.30 8.08
N PHE A 55 14.86 6.94 8.20
CA PHE A 55 14.43 5.61 8.65
C PHE A 55 14.02 4.71 7.49
N VAL A 56 13.45 5.31 6.45
CA VAL A 56 13.01 4.66 5.22
C VAL A 56 13.85 5.21 4.07
N SER A 57 15.15 4.93 4.12
CA SER A 57 16.09 5.31 3.07
C SER A 57 15.98 4.33 1.89
N ARG A 58 16.47 4.74 0.72
CA ARG A 58 16.58 3.85 -0.45
C ARG A 58 17.42 2.60 -0.16
N ASP A 59 18.49 2.76 0.64
CA ASP A 59 19.41 1.68 0.95
C ASP A 59 18.72 0.65 1.87
N TYR A 60 18.00 1.12 2.89
CA TYR A 60 17.16 0.27 3.73
C TYR A 60 16.09 -0.48 2.93
N LEU A 61 15.40 0.21 2.01
CA LEU A 61 14.41 -0.44 1.15
C LEU A 61 15.05 -1.52 0.27
N ALA A 62 16.21 -1.24 -0.33
CA ALA A 62 16.92 -2.21 -1.16
C ALA A 62 17.41 -3.42 -0.34
N GLU A 63 17.85 -3.22 0.91
CA GLU A 63 18.21 -4.30 1.83
C GLU A 63 17.01 -5.17 2.19
N CYS A 64 15.87 -4.57 2.56
CA CYS A 64 14.63 -5.30 2.84
C CYS A 64 14.16 -6.11 1.63
N VAL A 65 14.16 -5.52 0.43
CA VAL A 65 13.76 -6.21 -0.80
C VAL A 65 14.68 -7.40 -1.06
N ARG A 66 16.01 -7.20 -0.99
CA ARG A 66 16.99 -8.27 -1.22
C ARG A 66 16.84 -9.41 -0.22
N ALA A 67 16.52 -9.11 1.03
CA ALA A 67 16.32 -10.13 2.06
C ALA A 67 15.07 -11.00 1.82
N LEU A 68 14.08 -10.48 1.09
CA LEU A 68 12.81 -11.15 0.81
C LEU A 68 12.72 -11.74 -0.61
N GLU A 69 13.66 -11.41 -1.49
CA GLU A 69 13.63 -11.73 -2.93
C GLU A 69 13.43 -13.23 -3.20
N GLN A 70 14.07 -14.10 -2.42
CA GLN A 70 13.97 -15.56 -2.60
C GLN A 70 12.63 -16.14 -2.15
N ASP A 71 11.91 -15.46 -1.25
CA ASP A 71 10.67 -15.95 -0.65
C ASP A 71 9.43 -15.53 -1.46
N PHE A 72 9.53 -14.45 -2.25
CA PHE A 72 8.41 -13.83 -2.97
C PHE A 72 8.69 -13.73 -4.47
N SER A 73 7.68 -14.08 -5.26
CA SER A 73 7.75 -13.93 -6.72
C SER A 73 7.47 -12.50 -7.17
N SER A 74 6.88 -11.64 -6.33
CA SER A 74 6.65 -10.24 -6.64
C SER A 74 6.75 -9.42 -5.35
N ILE A 75 7.55 -8.35 -5.38
CA ILE A 75 7.78 -7.45 -4.25
C ILE A 75 7.48 -6.04 -4.74
N SER A 76 6.37 -5.50 -4.25
CA SER A 76 5.98 -4.12 -4.50
C SER A 76 6.33 -3.21 -3.32
N ILE A 77 6.52 -1.92 -3.56
CA ILE A 77 6.70 -0.91 -2.50
C ILE A 77 5.60 0.15 -2.54
N GLU A 78 5.14 0.58 -1.36
CA GLU A 78 4.28 1.76 -1.17
C GLU A 78 4.93 2.67 -0.12
N VAL A 79 5.72 3.63 -0.60
CA VAL A 79 6.55 4.53 0.23
C VAL A 79 6.43 5.97 -0.26
N GLY A 80 7.12 6.91 0.41
CA GLY A 80 7.26 8.29 -0.07
C GLY A 80 7.79 8.35 -1.51
N PRO A 81 7.29 9.26 -2.36
CA PRO A 81 7.82 9.43 -3.71
C PRO A 81 9.32 9.75 -3.70
N MET A 82 10.07 9.14 -4.61
CA MET A 82 11.52 9.35 -4.76
C MET A 82 11.86 9.80 -6.19
N GLU A 83 13.10 10.22 -6.40
CA GLU A 83 13.64 10.42 -7.75
C GLU A 83 13.90 9.07 -8.43
N THR A 84 13.91 9.03 -9.76
CA THR A 84 14.16 7.80 -10.54
C THR A 84 15.44 7.08 -10.09
N ARG A 85 16.55 7.82 -9.95
CA ARG A 85 17.84 7.27 -9.50
C ARG A 85 17.80 6.61 -8.11
N ASP A 86 16.87 7.02 -7.27
CA ASP A 86 16.74 6.48 -5.91
C ASP A 86 15.89 5.21 -5.88
N TYR A 87 15.10 4.96 -6.93
CA TYR A 87 14.38 3.69 -7.13
C TYR A 87 15.27 2.61 -7.77
N GLU A 88 16.26 2.97 -8.60
CA GLU A 88 17.11 2.02 -9.33
C GLU A 88 17.76 0.95 -8.42
N PRO A 89 18.32 1.26 -7.23
CA PRO A 89 18.87 0.24 -6.34
C PRO A 89 17.81 -0.71 -5.77
N VAL A 90 16.58 -0.21 -5.59
CA VAL A 90 15.45 -0.99 -5.04
C VAL A 90 14.92 -1.95 -6.10
N VAL A 91 14.82 -1.49 -7.35
CA VAL A 91 14.48 -2.35 -8.51
C VAL A 91 15.57 -3.40 -8.72
N THR A 92 16.84 -3.00 -8.69
CA THR A 92 17.99 -3.92 -8.81
C THR A 92 18.00 -4.99 -7.71
N ALA A 93 17.50 -4.67 -6.52
CA ALA A 93 17.39 -5.62 -5.42
C ALA A 93 16.28 -6.68 -5.61
N GLY A 94 15.38 -6.49 -6.58
CA GLY A 94 14.31 -7.45 -6.91
C GLY A 94 12.89 -6.87 -6.83
N ALA A 95 12.71 -5.58 -6.51
CA ALA A 95 11.38 -4.99 -6.46
C ALA A 95 10.83 -4.77 -7.88
N ASP A 96 9.62 -5.26 -8.15
CA ASP A 96 8.99 -5.24 -9.46
C ASP A 96 7.76 -4.32 -9.52
N GLY A 97 7.22 -3.92 -8.36
CA GLY A 97 6.07 -3.02 -8.26
C GLY A 97 6.27 -1.74 -7.45
N LEU A 98 5.64 -0.67 -7.89
CA LEU A 98 5.53 0.60 -7.18
C LEU A 98 4.06 0.99 -7.07
N VAL A 99 3.60 1.29 -5.85
CA VAL A 99 2.26 1.78 -5.57
C VAL A 99 2.34 3.22 -5.05
N VAL A 100 1.57 4.12 -5.64
CA VAL A 100 1.45 5.51 -5.21
C VAL A 100 0.00 5.97 -5.31
N TYR A 101 -0.60 6.30 -4.17
CA TYR A 101 -1.93 6.91 -4.17
C TYR A 101 -1.79 8.41 -4.29
N GLN A 102 -2.43 9.02 -5.27
CA GLN A 102 -2.53 10.48 -5.34
C GLN A 102 -3.36 11.04 -4.18
N GLU A 103 -4.11 10.18 -3.49
CA GLU A 103 -5.05 10.49 -2.39
C GLU A 103 -6.27 11.25 -2.89
N THR A 104 -6.06 12.40 -3.53
CA THR A 104 -7.07 13.20 -4.21
C THR A 104 -6.41 13.96 -5.36
N TYR A 105 -7.05 13.93 -6.54
CA TYR A 105 -6.65 14.71 -7.70
C TYR A 105 -7.13 16.17 -7.61
N ASN A 106 -8.03 16.49 -6.66
CA ASN A 106 -8.42 17.86 -6.37
C ASN A 106 -7.27 18.60 -5.68
N ARG A 107 -6.62 19.53 -6.40
CA ARG A 107 -5.45 20.28 -5.87
C ARG A 107 -5.74 21.07 -4.60
N ALA A 108 -6.94 21.67 -4.49
CA ALA A 108 -7.32 22.42 -3.29
C ALA A 108 -7.51 21.48 -2.10
N GLY A 109 -8.29 20.40 -2.28
CA GLY A 109 -8.46 19.34 -1.27
C GLY A 109 -7.13 18.69 -0.87
N TYR A 110 -6.24 18.45 -1.83
CA TYR A 110 -4.90 17.94 -1.57
C TYR A 110 -4.10 18.88 -0.65
N ALA A 111 -4.11 20.18 -0.92
CA ALA A 111 -3.41 21.18 -0.11
C ALA A 111 -4.00 21.30 1.30
N GLU A 112 -5.31 21.14 1.47
CA GLU A 112 -5.97 21.11 2.78
C GLU A 112 -5.59 19.87 3.59
N MET A 113 -5.49 18.72 2.93
CA MET A 113 -5.21 17.44 3.58
C MET A 113 -3.73 17.27 3.94
N HIS A 114 -2.81 17.79 3.12
CA HIS A 114 -1.36 17.68 3.30
C HIS A 114 -0.82 19.03 3.78
N THR A 115 -0.65 19.20 5.10
CA THR A 115 -0.35 20.50 5.70
C THR A 115 1.13 20.75 5.95
N ALA A 116 1.96 19.71 6.02
CA ALA A 116 3.41 19.81 6.19
C ALA A 116 4.15 18.60 5.58
N GLY A 117 5.43 18.81 5.26
CA GLY A 117 6.33 17.78 4.72
C GLY A 117 6.37 17.72 3.18
N PRO A 118 7.24 16.86 2.62
CA PRO A 118 7.42 16.70 1.16
C PRO A 118 6.15 16.26 0.43
N LYS A 119 5.25 15.50 1.08
CA LYS A 119 3.97 15.07 0.47
C LYS A 119 3.08 16.25 0.07
N ARG A 120 3.36 17.49 0.47
CA ARG A 120 2.66 18.69 -0.03
C ARG A 120 2.83 18.93 -1.52
N ASP A 121 3.93 18.46 -2.11
CA ASP A 121 4.17 18.64 -3.53
C ASP A 121 3.29 17.69 -4.35
N PHE A 122 2.15 18.23 -4.78
CA PHE A 122 1.15 17.51 -5.58
C PHE A 122 1.74 16.95 -6.87
N ASN A 123 2.53 17.74 -7.60
CA ASN A 123 3.03 17.36 -8.91
C ASN A 123 4.13 16.32 -8.75
N PHE A 124 5.03 16.51 -7.79
CA PHE A 124 6.04 15.51 -7.49
C PHE A 124 5.40 14.15 -7.14
N ARG A 125 4.31 14.13 -6.38
CA ARG A 125 3.57 12.89 -6.10
C ARG A 125 2.86 12.31 -7.33
N LEU A 126 2.23 13.15 -8.15
CA LEU A 126 1.54 12.73 -9.37
C LEU A 126 2.49 12.06 -10.35
N ASP A 127 3.66 12.66 -10.56
CA ASP A 127 4.68 12.20 -11.51
C ASP A 127 5.45 10.95 -11.02
N CYS A 128 5.15 10.45 -9.80
CA CYS A 128 5.85 9.35 -9.15
C CYS A 128 5.79 8.04 -9.95
N ALA A 129 4.61 7.68 -10.47
CA ALA A 129 4.43 6.45 -11.24
C ALA A 129 5.36 6.41 -12.47
N GLU A 130 5.50 7.54 -13.17
CA GLU A 130 6.37 7.65 -14.34
C GLU A 130 7.86 7.59 -13.95
N ARG A 131 8.25 8.21 -12.82
CA ARG A 131 9.62 8.09 -12.30
C ARG A 131 9.96 6.65 -11.91
N GLY A 132 9.01 5.92 -11.32
CA GLY A 132 9.17 4.50 -11.02
C GLY A 132 9.27 3.64 -12.27
N TYR A 133 8.43 3.90 -13.27
CA TYR A 133 8.51 3.24 -14.57
C TYR A 133 9.90 3.39 -15.20
N ARG A 134 10.43 4.62 -15.25
CA ARG A 134 11.78 4.91 -15.75
C ARG A 134 12.88 4.17 -14.99
N ALA A 135 12.68 3.90 -13.69
CA ALA A 135 13.63 3.17 -12.86
C ALA A 135 13.60 1.64 -13.10
N GLY A 136 12.59 1.13 -13.82
CA GLY A 136 12.48 -0.28 -14.19
C GLY A 136 11.37 -1.06 -13.48
N PHE A 137 10.50 -0.41 -12.70
CA PHE A 137 9.31 -1.08 -12.17
C PHE A 137 8.39 -1.54 -13.30
N ARG A 138 7.92 -2.79 -13.20
CA ARG A 138 7.06 -3.45 -14.21
C ARG A 138 5.59 -3.47 -13.78
N ARG A 139 5.31 -3.19 -12.51
CA ARG A 139 3.96 -3.05 -11.95
C ARG A 139 3.81 -1.66 -11.34
N LEU A 140 2.77 -0.94 -11.74
CA LEU A 140 2.46 0.40 -11.24
C LEU A 140 1.05 0.39 -10.64
N GLY A 141 0.94 0.60 -9.34
CA GLY A 141 -0.34 0.82 -8.67
C GLY A 141 -0.58 2.31 -8.49
N ILE A 142 -1.72 2.82 -8.95
CA ILE A 142 -2.17 4.18 -8.61
C ILE A 142 -3.48 4.12 -7.84
N GLY A 143 -3.73 5.08 -6.96
CA GLY A 143 -4.94 5.04 -6.14
C GLY A 143 -5.46 6.38 -5.71
N VAL A 144 -6.72 6.36 -5.28
CA VAL A 144 -7.44 7.50 -4.71
C VAL A 144 -7.95 7.10 -3.34
N LEU A 145 -7.80 8.01 -2.38
CA LEU A 145 -8.45 7.89 -1.10
C LEU A 145 -9.88 8.44 -1.20
N PHE A 146 -10.81 7.60 -1.65
CA PHE A 146 -12.18 8.04 -1.91
C PHE A 146 -12.82 8.67 -0.68
N GLY A 147 -13.39 9.85 -0.93
CA GLY A 147 -14.13 10.67 0.02
C GLY A 147 -13.33 11.79 0.72
N LEU A 148 -12.08 12.02 0.30
CA LEU A 148 -11.43 13.34 0.50
C LEU A 148 -12.04 14.42 -0.41
N SER A 149 -12.72 14.02 -1.48
CA SER A 149 -13.39 14.88 -2.47
C SER A 149 -14.55 14.10 -3.12
N PRO A 150 -15.46 14.77 -3.86
CA PRO A 150 -16.56 14.11 -4.56
C PRO A 150 -16.06 13.00 -5.49
N TRP A 151 -16.56 11.78 -5.27
CA TRP A 151 -15.96 10.57 -5.85
C TRP A 151 -16.01 10.52 -7.37
N GLN A 152 -17.02 11.11 -8.00
CA GLN A 152 -17.15 11.10 -9.46
C GLN A 152 -16.02 11.89 -10.13
N GLN A 153 -15.63 13.03 -9.54
CA GLN A 153 -14.54 13.86 -10.06
C GLN A 153 -13.20 13.14 -9.90
N GLU A 154 -13.00 12.51 -8.75
CA GLU A 154 -11.82 11.67 -8.49
C GLU A 154 -11.74 10.47 -9.43
N ALA A 155 -12.87 9.81 -9.71
CA ALA A 155 -12.94 8.69 -10.63
C ALA A 155 -12.59 9.08 -12.07
N ILE A 156 -13.07 10.25 -12.54
CA ILE A 156 -12.71 10.78 -13.86
C ILE A 156 -11.22 11.11 -13.93
N ALA A 157 -10.67 11.75 -12.89
CA ALA A 157 -9.24 12.08 -12.85
C ALA A 157 -8.36 10.83 -12.78
N LEU A 158 -8.76 9.82 -12.00
CA LEU A 158 -8.11 8.52 -11.95
C LEU A 158 -8.14 7.83 -13.31
N ALA A 159 -9.28 7.83 -14.01
CA ALA A 159 -9.42 7.27 -15.34
C ALA A 159 -8.52 7.99 -16.37
N ALA A 160 -8.44 9.32 -16.31
CA ALA A 160 -7.54 10.09 -17.16
C ALA A 160 -6.05 9.78 -16.88
N HIS A 161 -5.68 9.63 -15.60
CA HIS A 161 -4.31 9.24 -15.23
C HIS A 161 -4.00 7.81 -15.68
N LEU A 162 -4.94 6.87 -15.55
CA LEU A 162 -4.81 5.52 -16.09
C LEU A 162 -4.59 5.53 -17.60
N GLU A 163 -5.42 6.25 -18.34
CA GLU A 163 -5.30 6.36 -19.80
C GLU A 163 -3.94 6.93 -20.21
N TYR A 164 -3.44 7.92 -19.47
CA TYR A 164 -2.11 8.47 -19.66
C TYR A 164 -1.02 7.41 -19.43
N LEU A 165 -1.03 6.71 -18.30
CA LEU A 165 -0.01 5.69 -17.98
C LEU A 165 -0.05 4.52 -18.95
N LEU A 166 -1.22 4.09 -19.42
CA LEU A 166 -1.32 3.03 -20.42
C LEU A 166 -0.67 3.41 -21.76
N LYS A 167 -0.60 4.71 -22.09
CA LYS A 167 0.07 5.22 -23.30
C LYS A 167 1.58 5.40 -23.09
N HIS A 168 2.00 5.86 -21.92
CA HIS A 168 3.40 6.30 -21.68
C HIS A 168 4.25 5.28 -20.91
N CYS A 169 3.61 4.42 -20.13
CA CYS A 169 4.21 3.34 -19.33
C CYS A 169 3.74 1.97 -19.84
N TRP A 170 3.65 1.80 -21.16
CA TRP A 170 2.98 0.67 -21.83
C TRP A 170 3.59 -0.71 -21.54
N GLN A 171 4.83 -0.78 -21.03
CA GLN A 171 5.48 -2.03 -20.63
C GLN A 171 5.12 -2.45 -19.19
N ALA A 172 4.43 -1.60 -18.43
CA ALA A 172 4.04 -1.89 -17.06
C ALA A 172 2.57 -2.29 -16.94
N GLN A 173 2.29 -3.23 -16.04
CA GLN A 173 0.94 -3.53 -15.61
C GLN A 173 0.46 -2.44 -14.66
N VAL A 174 -0.73 -1.89 -14.88
CA VAL A 174 -1.31 -0.86 -14.02
C VAL A 174 -2.42 -1.44 -13.13
N SER A 175 -2.46 -1.07 -11.85
CA SER A 175 -3.52 -1.43 -10.91
C SER A 175 -4.11 -0.23 -10.18
N VAL A 176 -5.35 -0.37 -9.70
CA VAL A 176 -6.05 0.66 -8.91
C VAL A 176 -6.58 0.18 -7.58
N ALA A 177 -6.58 1.08 -6.59
CA ALA A 177 -7.14 0.86 -5.26
C ALA A 177 -7.72 2.15 -4.66
N GLY A 178 -8.59 1.98 -3.66
CA GLY A 178 -9.11 3.07 -2.84
C GLY A 178 -9.87 2.58 -1.61
N GLY A 179 -10.14 3.50 -0.67
CA GLY A 179 -10.97 3.25 0.52
C GLY A 179 -10.56 4.09 1.73
N PHE A 180 -11.53 4.81 2.32
CA PHE A 180 -11.38 5.63 3.55
C PHE A 180 -12.75 5.88 4.17
N ARG A 181 -12.81 6.25 5.46
CA ARG A 181 -14.04 6.74 6.12
C ARG A 181 -14.10 8.27 6.02
N PRO A 182 -14.92 8.88 5.14
CA PRO A 182 -14.59 10.23 4.64
C PRO A 182 -15.54 11.37 5.04
N LEU A 183 -15.16 12.59 4.61
CA LEU A 183 -15.99 13.80 4.56
C LEU A 183 -17.10 13.72 3.50
N PHE A 184 -16.84 13.00 2.40
CA PHE A 184 -17.80 12.71 1.35
C PHE A 184 -18.08 11.22 1.30
N SER A 185 -19.36 10.81 1.39
CA SER A 185 -19.72 9.40 1.35
C SER A 185 -19.54 8.82 -0.06
N LEU A 186 -18.93 7.64 -0.14
CA LEU A 186 -19.05 6.72 -1.27
C LEU A 186 -19.79 5.49 -0.76
N THR A 187 -21.03 5.30 -1.21
CA THR A 187 -21.86 4.16 -0.78
C THR A 187 -21.38 2.86 -1.44
N ASP A 188 -21.72 1.71 -0.85
CA ASP A 188 -21.46 0.38 -1.43
C ASP A 188 -21.97 0.29 -2.89
N ARG A 189 -23.12 0.89 -3.19
CA ARG A 189 -23.68 0.96 -4.55
C ARG A 189 -22.79 1.76 -5.50
N GLU A 190 -22.31 2.92 -5.07
CA GLU A 190 -21.45 3.78 -5.89
C GLU A 190 -20.05 3.17 -6.07
N LEU A 191 -19.50 2.53 -5.04
CA LEU A 191 -18.23 1.80 -5.17
C LEU A 191 -18.37 0.61 -6.12
N ALA A 192 -19.47 -0.15 -6.04
CA ALA A 192 -19.76 -1.21 -7.00
C ALA A 192 -19.92 -0.65 -8.44
N GLN A 193 -20.56 0.52 -8.59
CA GLN A 193 -20.67 1.22 -9.87
C GLN A 193 -19.29 1.62 -10.41
N LEU A 194 -18.44 2.19 -9.57
CA LEU A 194 -17.08 2.60 -9.93
C LEU A 194 -16.24 1.41 -10.37
N VAL A 195 -16.24 0.30 -9.60
CA VAL A 195 -15.52 -0.93 -9.96
C VAL A 195 -15.99 -1.46 -11.31
N SER A 196 -17.30 -1.47 -11.53
CA SER A 196 -17.89 -1.93 -12.79
C SER A 196 -17.48 -1.02 -13.97
N ALA A 197 -17.52 0.30 -13.77
CA ALA A 197 -17.09 1.26 -14.79
C ALA A 197 -15.61 1.09 -15.14
N LEU A 198 -14.73 0.99 -14.14
CA LEU A 198 -13.30 0.77 -14.37
C LEU A 198 -13.02 -0.55 -15.09
N ARG A 199 -13.72 -1.63 -14.73
CA ARG A 199 -13.59 -2.94 -15.40
C ARG A 199 -14.03 -2.89 -16.86
N ILE A 200 -15.12 -2.18 -17.17
CA ILE A 200 -15.61 -2.03 -18.55
C ILE A 200 -14.67 -1.15 -19.38
N THR A 201 -14.23 -0.03 -18.83
CA THR A 201 -13.40 0.95 -19.55
C THR A 201 -11.94 0.50 -19.70
N PHE A 202 -11.39 -0.18 -18.70
CA PHE A 202 -9.99 -0.61 -18.68
C PHE A 202 -9.88 -2.12 -18.37
N PRO A 203 -10.32 -3.01 -19.27
CA PRO A 203 -10.39 -4.45 -19.01
C PRO A 203 -9.03 -5.10 -18.70
N GLN A 204 -7.92 -4.49 -19.11
CA GLN A 204 -6.56 -4.94 -18.83
C GLN A 204 -6.01 -4.50 -17.46
N VAL A 205 -6.65 -3.54 -16.79
CA VAL A 205 -6.17 -2.97 -15.52
C VAL A 205 -6.56 -3.87 -14.35
N GLY A 206 -5.62 -4.04 -13.41
CA GLY A 206 -5.87 -4.73 -12.15
C GLY A 206 -6.70 -3.86 -11.21
N ILE A 207 -7.68 -4.43 -10.51
CA ILE A 207 -8.45 -3.74 -9.47
C ILE A 207 -8.17 -4.44 -8.15
N VAL A 208 -7.60 -3.70 -7.20
CA VAL A 208 -7.15 -4.18 -5.89
C VAL A 208 -8.17 -3.80 -4.82
N LEU A 209 -8.63 -4.79 -4.06
CA LEU A 209 -9.56 -4.59 -2.95
C LEU A 209 -8.89 -4.91 -1.61
N SER A 210 -8.87 -3.94 -0.69
CA SER A 210 -8.23 -4.12 0.62
C SER A 210 -9.19 -4.63 1.70
N THR A 211 -8.66 -5.06 2.84
CA THR A 211 -9.42 -5.42 4.05
C THR A 211 -10.06 -4.21 4.75
N ARG A 212 -10.01 -3.01 4.16
CA ARG A 212 -10.80 -1.84 4.61
C ARG A 212 -12.30 -2.06 4.40
N GLU A 213 -12.68 -2.90 3.43
CA GLU A 213 -14.06 -3.22 3.12
C GLU A 213 -14.56 -4.43 3.91
N ARG A 214 -15.85 -4.45 4.27
CA ARG A 214 -16.47 -5.55 5.01
C ARG A 214 -16.48 -6.85 4.20
N SER A 215 -16.33 -7.98 4.88
CA SER A 215 -16.30 -9.33 4.27
C SER A 215 -17.44 -9.58 3.29
N SER A 216 -18.69 -9.28 3.66
CA SER A 216 -19.87 -9.48 2.81
C SER A 216 -19.85 -8.65 1.51
N PHE A 217 -19.31 -7.44 1.58
CA PHE A 217 -19.21 -6.56 0.43
C PHE A 217 -18.04 -6.96 -0.47
N ARG A 218 -16.89 -7.31 0.12
CA ARG A 218 -15.76 -7.90 -0.61
C ARG A 218 -16.16 -9.14 -1.38
N ASP A 219 -16.89 -10.04 -0.73
CA ASP A 219 -17.44 -11.26 -1.32
C ASP A 219 -18.40 -11.00 -2.49
N SER A 220 -18.98 -9.79 -2.58
CA SER A 220 -19.84 -9.38 -3.69
C SER A 220 -19.04 -8.75 -4.84
N LEU A 221 -18.01 -7.95 -4.52
CA LEU A 221 -17.21 -7.24 -5.51
C LEU A 221 -16.33 -8.15 -6.40
N VAL A 222 -16.06 -9.39 -5.97
CA VAL A 222 -15.33 -10.39 -6.77
C VAL A 222 -16.01 -10.67 -8.11
N TYR A 223 -17.34 -10.53 -8.20
CA TYR A 223 -18.10 -10.75 -9.42
C TYR A 223 -18.07 -9.57 -10.40
N LEU A 224 -17.62 -8.39 -9.98
CA LEU A 224 -17.76 -7.15 -10.78
C LEU A 224 -16.49 -6.75 -11.50
N GLY A 225 -15.32 -7.12 -10.99
CA GLY A 225 -14.06 -6.75 -11.64
C GLY A 225 -12.84 -6.66 -10.75
N VAL A 226 -12.94 -6.96 -9.45
CA VAL A 226 -11.78 -7.09 -8.57
C VAL A 226 -10.91 -8.25 -9.05
N THR A 227 -9.61 -8.01 -9.19
CA THR A 227 -8.64 -9.03 -9.67
C THR A 227 -7.61 -9.41 -8.61
N MET A 228 -7.42 -8.56 -7.59
CA MET A 228 -6.50 -8.81 -6.50
C MET A 228 -7.12 -8.33 -5.19
N MET A 229 -6.78 -8.99 -4.08
CA MET A 229 -7.24 -8.55 -2.77
C MET A 229 -6.25 -8.92 -1.66
N SER A 230 -6.17 -8.08 -0.63
CA SER A 230 -5.38 -8.39 0.58
C SER A 230 -6.12 -9.36 1.48
N ALA A 231 -5.44 -10.23 2.23
CA ALA A 231 -6.07 -11.19 3.13
C ALA A 231 -5.25 -11.32 4.42
N GLY A 232 -5.92 -11.51 5.57
CA GLY A 232 -5.26 -11.59 6.87
C GLY A 232 -4.36 -10.40 7.19
N SER A 233 -4.73 -9.19 6.78
CA SER A 233 -3.87 -8.01 6.88
C SER A 233 -3.55 -7.66 8.34
N HIS A 234 -2.34 -7.15 8.58
CA HIS A 234 -2.00 -6.32 9.74
C HIS A 234 -1.58 -4.94 9.24
N THR A 235 -1.98 -3.86 9.92
CA THR A 235 -1.76 -2.48 9.43
C THR A 235 -0.70 -1.73 10.23
N GLU A 236 -0.13 -2.37 11.24
CA GLU A 236 0.98 -1.95 12.07
C GLU A 236 2.29 -2.61 11.64
N PRO A 237 3.45 -1.92 11.74
CA PRO A 237 4.74 -2.58 11.57
C PRO A 237 4.94 -3.72 12.58
N GLY A 238 5.29 -4.90 12.11
CA GLY A 238 5.58 -6.07 12.96
C GLY A 238 4.33 -6.82 13.43
N GLY A 239 3.15 -6.54 12.87
CA GLY A 239 1.88 -7.10 13.35
C GLY A 239 1.73 -8.62 13.23
N TYR A 240 2.43 -9.27 12.29
CA TYR A 240 2.23 -10.70 12.02
C TYR A 240 2.91 -11.60 13.05
N THR A 241 4.17 -11.30 13.38
CA THR A 241 5.01 -12.08 14.31
C THR A 241 5.47 -11.27 15.51
N ARG A 242 4.91 -10.07 15.70
CA ARG A 242 5.14 -9.19 16.86
C ARG A 242 6.55 -8.60 16.94
N GLN A 243 7.18 -8.34 15.79
CA GLN A 243 8.51 -7.70 15.70
C GLN A 243 8.47 -6.21 16.10
N GLY A 244 9.65 -5.60 16.29
CA GLY A 244 9.80 -4.16 16.52
C GLY A 244 9.59 -3.70 17.96
N ARG A 245 9.16 -4.59 18.86
CA ARG A 245 8.82 -4.24 20.27
C ARG A 245 9.96 -3.57 21.03
N ARG A 246 11.20 -3.98 20.75
CA ARG A 246 12.41 -3.46 21.41
C ARG A 246 12.77 -2.04 20.97
N HIS A 247 12.23 -1.60 19.84
CA HIS A 247 12.54 -0.32 19.20
C HIS A 247 11.36 0.66 19.24
N LEU A 248 10.28 0.30 19.95
CA LEU A 248 9.11 1.15 20.12
C LEU A 248 9.48 2.43 20.86
N HIS A 249 9.04 3.54 20.29
CA HIS A 249 9.20 4.85 20.91
C HIS A 249 8.01 5.74 20.58
N ARG A 250 7.90 6.88 21.27
CA ARG A 250 6.94 7.92 20.92
C ARG A 250 7.67 9.07 20.23
N THR A 251 6.96 9.75 19.34
CA THR A 251 7.42 11.01 18.80
C THR A 251 6.48 12.13 19.23
N VAL A 252 7.02 13.11 19.96
CA VAL A 252 6.29 14.30 20.41
C VAL A 252 6.94 15.52 19.77
N ARG A 253 6.20 16.22 18.91
CA ARG A 253 6.69 17.38 18.15
C ARG A 253 8.01 17.09 17.39
N GLY A 254 8.10 15.92 16.79
CA GLY A 254 9.29 15.48 16.02
C GLY A 254 10.49 15.03 16.85
N ARG A 255 10.37 14.92 18.18
CA ARG A 255 11.42 14.37 19.05
C ARG A 255 11.05 12.98 19.56
N ILE A 256 11.99 12.06 19.45
CA ILE A 256 11.90 10.72 20.02
C ILE A 256 11.93 10.84 21.55
N VAL A 257 10.92 10.29 22.20
CA VAL A 257 10.83 10.17 23.65
C VAL A 257 10.56 8.72 24.00
N ALA A 258 11.06 8.29 25.16
CA ALA A 258 10.75 6.98 25.70
C ALA A 258 9.23 6.85 25.84
N PRO A 259 8.66 5.68 25.52
CA PRO A 259 7.23 5.50 25.69
C PRO A 259 6.87 5.40 27.18
N ASP A 260 5.76 6.03 27.58
CA ASP A 260 5.23 5.93 28.93
C ASP A 260 4.45 4.61 29.07
N PHE A 261 5.10 3.54 29.52
CA PHE A 261 4.44 2.25 29.80
C PHE A 261 4.75 1.76 31.22
N GLN A 262 3.79 1.01 31.78
CA GLN A 262 4.02 0.19 32.98
C GLN A 262 4.72 -1.12 32.56
N ASP A 263 5.63 -1.63 33.41
CA ASP A 263 6.27 -2.93 33.18
C ASP A 263 5.22 -4.03 32.96
N GLY A 264 5.32 -4.75 31.82
CA GLY A 264 4.43 -5.86 31.47
C GLY A 264 3.27 -5.55 30.52
N GLU A 265 3.10 -4.30 30.07
CA GLU A 265 2.12 -4.00 29.01
C GLU A 265 2.62 -4.49 27.63
N ASP A 266 1.93 -5.47 27.07
CA ASP A 266 2.23 -6.01 25.75
C ASP A 266 1.71 -5.07 24.64
N ARG A 267 2.55 -4.11 24.20
CA ARG A 267 2.18 -3.14 23.16
C ARG A 267 2.93 -3.40 21.86
N ILE A 268 2.19 -3.23 20.76
CA ILE A 268 2.68 -3.23 19.39
C ILE A 268 2.58 -1.83 18.80
N ALA A 269 3.20 -1.60 17.65
CA ALA A 269 3.10 -0.33 16.94
C ALA A 269 1.64 0.00 16.60
N THR A 270 1.33 1.29 16.45
CA THR A 270 -0.02 1.69 16.03
C THR A 270 -0.24 1.33 14.56
N GLY A 271 -1.42 0.79 14.24
CA GLY A 271 -1.84 0.48 12.88
C GLY A 271 -2.24 1.72 12.07
N GLN A 272 -2.15 1.63 10.74
CA GLN A 272 -2.42 2.77 9.85
C GLN A 272 -3.93 3.06 9.72
N PHE A 273 -4.76 2.02 9.70
CA PHE A 273 -6.21 2.08 9.53
C PHE A 273 -6.90 0.85 10.15
N GLU A 274 -8.21 0.97 10.40
CA GLU A 274 -9.05 -0.13 10.89
C GLU A 274 -9.33 -1.17 9.81
N ILE A 275 -9.28 -2.45 10.20
CA ILE A 275 -9.61 -3.59 9.36
C ILE A 275 -11.10 -3.91 9.48
N SER A 276 -11.80 -4.07 8.37
CA SER A 276 -13.22 -4.44 8.32
C SER A 276 -13.47 -5.90 7.90
N ASP A 277 -12.42 -6.61 7.50
CA ASP A 277 -12.45 -8.03 7.19
C ASP A 277 -11.24 -8.72 7.85
N GLU A 278 -11.52 -9.34 9.00
CA GLU A 278 -10.53 -10.01 9.86
C GLU A 278 -10.34 -11.49 9.50
N ARG A 279 -11.01 -11.97 8.45
CA ARG A 279 -10.87 -13.37 8.01
C ARG A 279 -9.41 -13.68 7.67
N SER A 280 -8.99 -14.87 8.08
CA SER A 280 -7.69 -15.43 7.73
C SER A 280 -7.57 -15.63 6.20
N PRO A 281 -6.34 -15.74 5.69
CA PRO A 281 -6.13 -16.00 4.27
C PRO A 281 -6.80 -17.30 3.79
N ALA A 282 -6.85 -18.34 4.62
CA ALA A 282 -7.54 -19.60 4.32
C ALA A 282 -9.07 -19.42 4.21
N GLU A 283 -9.68 -18.68 5.13
CA GLU A 283 -11.13 -18.43 5.10
C GLU A 283 -11.55 -17.61 3.87
N ILE A 284 -10.73 -16.63 3.47
CA ILE A 284 -10.96 -15.86 2.24
C ILE A 284 -10.83 -16.76 1.02
N ALA A 285 -9.79 -17.60 0.94
CA ALA A 285 -9.62 -18.54 -0.16
C ALA A 285 -10.80 -19.53 -0.27
N ASP A 286 -11.29 -20.05 0.85
CA ASP A 286 -12.46 -20.94 0.85
C ASP A 286 -13.75 -20.21 0.47
N ALA A 287 -13.89 -18.94 0.88
CA ALA A 287 -15.01 -18.09 0.47
C ALA A 287 -15.03 -17.85 -1.05
N LEU A 288 -13.85 -17.72 -1.67
CA LEU A 288 -13.71 -17.60 -3.13
C LEU A 288 -14.04 -18.93 -3.84
N ARG A 289 -13.52 -20.06 -3.35
CA ARG A 289 -13.80 -21.39 -3.91
C ARG A 289 -15.30 -21.73 -3.90
N ARG A 290 -15.97 -21.47 -2.78
CA ARG A 290 -17.43 -21.66 -2.66
C ARG A 290 -18.24 -20.82 -3.67
N ARG A 291 -17.65 -19.77 -4.21
CA ARG A 291 -18.24 -18.86 -5.20
C ARG A 291 -17.86 -19.18 -6.64
N GLY A 292 -17.08 -20.23 -6.86
CA GLY A 292 -16.62 -20.66 -8.18
C GLY A 292 -15.35 -19.95 -8.68
N PHE A 293 -14.62 -19.27 -7.79
CA PHE A 293 -13.34 -18.64 -8.13
C PHE A 293 -12.16 -19.48 -7.63
N GLU A 294 -11.05 -19.43 -8.37
CA GLU A 294 -9.77 -20.01 -7.95
C GLU A 294 -8.88 -18.95 -7.29
N PRO A 295 -8.49 -19.12 -6.01
CA PRO A 295 -7.53 -18.25 -5.36
C PRO A 295 -6.12 -18.44 -5.95
N VAL A 296 -5.57 -17.40 -6.58
CA VAL A 296 -4.21 -17.42 -7.12
C VAL A 296 -3.25 -16.77 -6.13
N TRP A 297 -2.29 -17.54 -5.63
CA TRP A 297 -1.28 -17.08 -4.65
C TRP A 297 0.05 -16.70 -5.30
N LYS A 298 0.29 -17.24 -6.50
CA LYS A 298 1.45 -17.01 -7.35
C LYS A 298 0.97 -16.99 -8.79
N ASP A 299 1.09 -15.83 -9.43
CA ASP A 299 0.66 -15.58 -10.80
C ASP A 299 1.85 -15.48 -11.78
N TRP A 300 3.08 -15.45 -11.26
CA TRP A 300 4.30 -15.29 -12.04
C TRP A 300 5.52 -15.89 -11.31
N ASP A 301 6.58 -16.21 -12.05
CA ASP A 301 7.86 -16.72 -11.55
C ASP A 301 9.01 -16.06 -12.32
N GLN A 302 10.06 -15.61 -11.62
CA GLN A 302 11.25 -15.02 -12.24
C GLN A 302 11.92 -15.96 -13.24
N ALA A 303 11.83 -17.28 -13.04
CA ALA A 303 12.36 -18.28 -13.97
C ALA A 303 11.79 -18.14 -15.39
N LEU A 304 10.65 -17.47 -15.57
CA LEU A 304 10.01 -17.24 -16.86
C LEU A 304 10.52 -16.00 -17.60
N CYS A 305 11.36 -15.16 -16.97
CA CYS A 305 11.82 -13.91 -17.57
C CYS A 305 13.17 -13.97 -18.29
N GLY A 306 13.84 -15.13 -18.31
CA GLY A 306 15.17 -15.29 -18.90
C GLY A 306 16.25 -14.60 -18.06
N ALA A 307 17.33 -15.33 -17.76
CA ALA A 307 18.51 -14.79 -17.07
C ALA A 307 19.34 -13.89 -18.00
#